data_AF-A0A4Z0KK06-F1
#
_entry.id   AF-A0A4Z0KK06-F1
#
_cell.length_a   1.000
_cell.length_b   1.000
_cell.length_c   1.000
_cell.angle_alpha   90.00
_cell.angle_beta   90.00
_cell.angle_gamma   90.00
#
_symmetry.space_group_name_H-M   'P 1'
#
loop_
_entity.id
_entity.type
_entity.pdbx_description
1 polymer ?
#
loop_
_entity_poly.entity_id
_entity_poly.type
_entity_poly.pdbx_seq_one_letter_code
_entity_poly.pdbx_strand_id
1 'polypeptide(L)' 'AWEGLICMQEIGKCTEEHQAIVRKWLEARNLEEVRTSELFDVWWD' A
#
# COMPACT_ATOMS: atom_id res chain seq x y z
N ALA A 1 -2.72 -8.07 14.66
CA ALA A 1 -2.16 -7.16 13.64
C ALA A 1 -3.22 -6.95 12.56
N TRP A 2 -3.37 -5.73 12.05
CA TRP A 2 -4.24 -5.46 10.90
C TRP A 2 -3.42 -5.55 9.63
N GLU A 3 -3.98 -6.17 8.59
CA GLU A 3 -3.38 -6.27 7.26
C GLU A 3 -4.41 -5.80 6.24
N GLY A 4 -3.95 -5.06 5.23
CA GLY A 4 -4.80 -4.49 4.19
C GLY A 4 -4.05 -4.34 2.88
N LEU A 5 -4.80 -4.37 1.78
CA LEU A 5 -4.28 -4.22 0.43
C LEU A 5 -4.68 -2.85 -0.12
N ILE A 6 -3.74 -2.17 -0.77
CA ILE A 6 -3.98 -0.88 -1.43
C ILE A 6 -3.56 -1.03 -2.89
N CYS A 7 -4.50 -0.80 -3.80
CA CYS A 7 -4.31 -0.86 -5.24
C CYS A 7 -4.91 0.37 -5.91
N MET A 8 -4.53 0.61 -7.16
CA MET A 8 -5.16 1.63 -7.99
C MET A 8 -6.52 1.14 -8.51
N GLN A 9 -7.42 2.08 -8.78
CA GLN A 9 -8.71 1.79 -9.38
C GLN A 9 -8.57 1.34 -10.85
N GLU A 10 -7.62 1.92 -11.57
CA GLU A 10 -7.33 1.58 -12.97
C GLU A 10 -6.21 0.54 -13.06
N ILE A 11 -6.22 -0.22 -14.15
CA ILE A 11 -5.16 -1.20 -14.45
C ILE A 11 -3.85 -0.44 -14.66
N GLY A 12 -2.84 -0.82 -13.89
CA GLY A 12 -1.51 -0.24 -13.92
C GLY A 12 -0.69 -0.75 -12.75
N LYS A 13 0.62 -0.53 -12.81
CA LYS A 13 1.52 -0.92 -11.72
C LYS A 13 1.57 0.17 -10.66
N CYS A 14 1.34 -0.20 -9.41
CA CYS A 14 1.76 0.63 -8.29
C CYS A 14 3.29 0.84 -8.37
N THR A 15 3.78 1.96 -7.85
CA THR A 15 5.22 2.28 -7.81
C THR A 15 5.66 2.48 -6.36
N GLU A 16 6.98 2.58 -6.15
CA GLU A 16 7.55 2.87 -4.83
C GLU A 16 7.09 4.24 -4.30
N GLU A 17 6.87 5.22 -5.18
CA GLU A 17 6.32 6.52 -4.80
C GLU A 17 4.91 6.39 -4.21
N HIS A 18 4.06 5.52 -4.77
CA HIS A 18 2.74 5.25 -4.21
C HIS A 18 2.83 4.63 -2.81
N GLN A 19 3.76 3.70 -2.59
CA GLN A 19 3.99 3.13 -1.26
C GLN A 19 4.42 4.19 -0.24
N ALA A 20 5.31 5.10 -0.63
CA ALA A 20 5.78 6.17 0.24
C ALA A 20 4.64 7.14 0.63
N ILE A 21 3.76 7.48 -0.32
CA ILE A 21 2.58 8.32 -0.07
C ILE A 21 1.64 7.65 0.94
N VAL A 22 1.34 6.37 0.72
CA VAL A 22 0.45 5.59 1.59
C VAL A 22 1.04 5.45 2.99
N ARG A 23 2.31 5.08 3.11
CA ARG A 23 2.99 4.98 4.41
C ARG A 23 2.88 6.28 5.19
N LYS A 24 3.24 7.40 4.57
CA LYS A 24 3.16 8.73 5.18
C LYS A 24 1.74 9.08 5.61
N TRP A 25 0.73 8.72 4.83
CA TRP A 25 -0.69 8.97 5.14
C TRP A 25 -1.17 8.17 6.37
N LEU A 26 -0.68 6.94 6.55
CA LEU A 26 -0.97 6.08 7.70
C LEU A 26 -0.26 6.58 8.95
N GLU A 27 1.03 6.90 8.85
CA GLU A 27 1.83 7.48 9.94
C GLU A 27 1.23 8.81 10.44
N ALA A 28 0.77 9.67 9.52
CA ALA A 28 0.10 10.93 9.86
C ALA A 28 -1.24 10.74 10.61
N ARG A 29 -1.78 9.52 10.63
CA ARG A 29 -2.98 9.13 11.40
C ARG A 29 -2.65 8.42 12.71
N ASN A 30 -1.39 8.52 13.16
CA ASN A 30 -0.88 7.86 14.36
C ASN A 30 -1.01 6.34 14.33
N LEU A 31 -0.93 5.73 13.14
CA LEU A 31 -0.72 4.28 13.06
C LEU A 31 0.75 4.00 13.35
N GLU A 32 0.99 3.09 14.28
CA GLU A 32 2.33 2.66 14.70
C GLU A 32 2.74 1.39 13.97
N GLU A 33 4.06 1.18 13.84
CA GLU A 33 4.66 0.00 13.20
C GLU A 33 4.19 -0.29 11.76
N VAL A 34 3.92 0.77 10.98
CA VAL A 34 3.51 0.62 9.57
C VAL A 34 4.61 -0.06 8.75
N ARG A 35 4.28 -1.22 8.16
CA ARG A 35 5.17 -1.98 7.27
C ARG A 35 4.52 -2.09 5.89
N THR A 36 5.34 -2.01 4.85
CA THR A 36 4.93 -2.21 3.46
C THR A 36 5.58 -3.48 2.93
N SER A 37 4.83 -4.29 2.17
CA SER A 37 5.38 -5.42 1.43
C SER A 37 6.05 -4.95 0.14
N GLU A 38 6.70 -5.87 -0.56
CA GLU A 38 7.02 -5.69 -1.98
C GLU A 38 5.73 -5.51 -2.79
N LEU A 39 5.85 -4.86 -3.95
CA LEU A 39 4.76 -4.72 -4.90
C LEU A 39 4.49 -6.06 -5.58
N PHE A 40 3.22 -6.42 -5.68
CA PHE A 40 2.79 -7.63 -6.37
C PHE A 40 1.54 -7.33 -7.21
N ASP A 41 1.42 -8.07 -8.29
CA ASP A 41 0.24 -8.03 -9.15
C ASP A 41 -0.92 -8.76 -8.44
N VAL A 42 -2.11 -8.17 -8.49
CA VAL A 42 -3.32 -8.78 -7.93
C VAL A 42 -4.01 -9.59 -9.02
N TRP A 43 -4.07 -10.90 -8.81
CA TRP A 43 -4.73 -11.84 -9.71
C TRP A 43 -5.99 -12.36 -9.01
N TRP A 44 -7.11 -12.36 -9.73
CA TRP A 44 -8.31 -13.12 -9.37
C TRP A 44 -8.54 -14.10 -10.54
N ASP A 45 -8.61 -15.41 -10.24
CA ASP A 45 -9.13 -16.39 -11.21
C ASP A 45 -10.62 -16.12 -11.49
#